data_AF-A0ABD2RJH9-F1
#
_entry.id   AF-A0ABD2RJH9-F1
#
_cell.length_a   1.000
_cell.length_b   1.000
_cell.length_c   1.000
_cell.angle_alpha   90.00
_cell.angle_beta   90.00
_cell.angle_gamma   90.00
#
_symmetry.space_group_name_H-M   'P 1'
#
loop_
_entity.id
_entity.type
_entity.pdbx_description
1 polymer ?
#
loop_
_entity_poly.entity_id
_entity_poly.type
_entity_poly.pdbx_seq_one_letter_code
_entity_poly.pdbx_strand_id
1 'polypeptide(L)'
;MAEQQNSQLSSLRVLELRLLRCSIPSSSTSSSHQSTPTTSFSHLHTLIEQVLQFIESGQYTQALSSDGAKAIFTSQQLNHKLNDSSESAESFYSEFVPQCVTLFLNANEVEDYAPNSVAKLYKAVLVMAVAVAALLGFTQCNITGPMVKLPPTPLGAIVFGEEEIKTGSGGWSEWEVWAQKELMSVGSDLRSKFSNLQYITFAKILLMRTKDLLSEGSNSGVDGARSISWWLARLLIIQQKLLDDRSSSLFDLLQVFMRESLQHIGSLEKIRYYWASLISEEDASAIVSMLHLEAGIMELTYGRVDASSVHFESAAATSRLNFSLSGALGFRTLHQVEPKAQLLLVGNADGDDCSASLGNDFQNKVSTQGENAFPQRPSETHETSDILMTPKFLEDDKKLECSAQDAQNHSIASMQLKPTQQAVILTQCLAIEKRARSDELQRWEMAPYIEAIDSQQSSPFPLQHLCDILRIRWESTRGRTKQRALLMMDKLGVWRSASELWFDRGSC
;
A
#
# COMPACT_ATOMS: atom_id res chain seq x y z
N MET A 1 -20.97 17.19 28.40
CA MET A 1 -20.62 15.75 28.29
C MET A 1 -20.68 15.28 26.83
N ALA A 2 -21.82 15.38 26.12
CA ALA A 2 -21.94 14.95 24.72
C ALA A 2 -21.02 15.71 23.73
N GLU A 3 -20.92 17.04 23.84
CA GLU A 3 -20.03 17.84 22.98
C GLU A 3 -18.54 17.51 23.19
N GLN A 4 -18.14 17.30 24.45
CA GLN A 4 -16.77 16.90 24.80
C GLN A 4 -16.42 15.51 24.27
N GLN A 5 -17.36 14.56 24.36
CA GLN A 5 -17.20 13.22 23.80
C GLN A 5 -17.12 13.27 22.26
N ASN A 6 -17.93 14.08 21.59
CA ASN A 6 -17.86 14.29 20.15
C ASN A 6 -16.53 14.92 19.72
N SER A 7 -16.01 15.89 20.49
CA SER A 7 -14.69 16.48 20.26
C SER A 7 -13.56 15.45 20.41
N GLN A 8 -13.61 14.61 21.44
CA GLN A 8 -12.63 13.53 21.64
C GLN A 8 -12.66 12.48 20.53
N LEU A 9 -13.86 12.10 20.05
CA LEU A 9 -14.02 11.18 18.92
C LEU A 9 -13.54 11.81 17.60
N SER A 10 -13.79 13.11 17.39
CA SER A 10 -13.27 13.84 16.24
C SER A 10 -11.73 13.81 16.23
N SER A 11 -11.10 14.12 17.37
CA SER A 11 -9.64 14.06 17.50
C SER A 11 -9.06 12.66 17.26
N LEU A 12 -9.73 11.62 17.77
CA LEU A 12 -9.34 10.23 17.50
C LEU A 12 -9.42 9.90 16.00
N ARG A 13 -10.50 10.31 15.33
CA ARG A 13 -10.70 10.07 13.88
C ARG A 13 -9.66 10.78 13.03
N VAL A 14 -9.12 11.93 13.47
CA VAL A 14 -7.98 12.60 12.82
C VAL A 14 -6.74 11.73 12.88
N LEU A 15 -6.42 11.15 14.05
CA LEU A 15 -5.28 10.25 14.22
C LEU A 15 -5.42 9.00 13.34
N GLU A 16 -6.62 8.41 13.30
CA GLU A 16 -6.91 7.27 12.43
C GLU A 16 -6.78 7.60 10.95
N LEU A 17 -7.31 8.75 10.51
CA LEU A 17 -7.19 9.22 9.12
C LEU A 17 -5.73 9.42 8.73
N ARG A 18 -4.94 10.01 9.63
CA ARG A 18 -3.51 10.23 9.45
C ARG A 18 -2.74 8.90 9.33
N LEU A 19 -3.07 7.91 10.16
CA LEU A 19 -2.53 6.55 10.03
C LEU A 19 -2.84 5.95 8.65
N LEU A 20 -4.09 6.05 8.18
CA LEU A 20 -4.48 5.55 6.85
C LEU A 20 -3.71 6.25 5.71
N ARG A 21 -3.54 7.58 5.79
CA ARG A 21 -2.80 8.36 4.79
C ARG A 21 -1.36 7.90 4.61
N CYS A 22 -0.73 7.32 5.63
CA CYS A 22 0.63 6.75 5.52
C CYS A 22 0.76 5.63 4.47
N SER A 23 -0.35 5.04 4.05
CA SER A 23 -0.38 3.96 3.05
C SER A 23 -0.98 4.37 1.69
N ILE A 24 -1.39 5.63 1.54
CA ILE A 24 -2.11 6.11 0.37
C ILE A 24 -1.34 7.28 -0.23
N PRO A 25 -0.92 7.19 -1.51
CA PRO A 25 -0.23 8.29 -2.16
C PRO A 25 -1.17 9.50 -2.26
N SER A 26 -0.93 10.50 -1.43
CA SER A 26 -1.70 11.74 -1.37
C SER A 26 -0.95 12.83 -2.15
N SER A 27 -1.68 13.58 -2.98
CA SER A 27 -1.21 14.77 -3.71
C SER A 27 -1.09 16.00 -2.82
N SER A 28 -1.76 15.99 -1.66
CA SER A 28 -1.68 17.05 -0.67
C SER A 28 -0.53 16.78 0.31
N THR A 29 0.49 17.64 0.28
CA THR A 29 1.41 17.78 1.42
C THR A 29 0.58 18.14 2.63
N SER A 30 0.59 17.28 3.64
CA SER A 30 -0.06 17.45 4.93
C SER A 30 -0.04 18.90 5.40
N SER A 31 -1.22 19.54 5.51
CA SER A 31 -1.32 20.71 6.37
C SER A 31 -1.08 20.22 7.79
N SER A 32 0.01 20.69 8.39
CA SER A 32 0.28 20.53 9.80
C SER A 32 -0.78 21.32 10.59
N HIS A 33 -1.98 20.78 10.72
CA HIS A 33 -2.92 21.30 11.71
C HIS A 33 -2.45 20.84 13.09
N GLN A 34 -1.52 21.62 13.65
CA GLN A 34 -1.29 21.68 15.09
C GLN A 34 -2.55 22.26 15.76
N SER A 35 -3.57 21.44 15.92
CA SER A 35 -4.58 21.69 16.94
C SER A 35 -4.21 20.83 18.12
N THR A 36 -3.48 21.39 19.10
CA THR A 36 -3.34 20.76 20.42
C THR A 36 -4.74 20.60 20.99
N PRO A 37 -5.29 19.38 21.08
CA PRO A 37 -6.59 19.24 21.67
C PRO A 37 -6.37 19.20 23.18
N THR A 38 -6.96 20.16 23.91
CA THR A 38 -7.18 20.09 25.35
C THR A 38 -8.16 18.95 25.63
N THR A 39 -7.70 17.71 25.45
CA THR A 39 -8.46 16.49 25.70
C THR A 39 -8.04 15.89 27.02
N SER A 40 -8.99 15.28 27.72
CA SER A 40 -8.75 14.48 28.93
C SER A 40 -7.78 13.30 28.70
N PHE A 41 -7.49 12.93 27.45
CA PHE A 41 -6.56 11.86 27.07
C PHE A 41 -5.28 12.43 26.43
N SER A 42 -4.83 13.61 26.87
CA SER A 42 -3.68 14.31 26.30
C SER A 42 -2.44 13.43 26.21
N HIS A 43 -2.19 12.58 27.22
CA HIS A 43 -1.05 11.67 27.22
C HIS A 43 -1.15 10.62 26.09
N LEU A 44 -2.24 9.86 26.00
CA LEU A 44 -2.43 8.87 24.92
C LEU A 44 -2.39 9.52 23.54
N HIS A 45 -2.99 10.71 23.39
CA HIS A 45 -2.92 11.47 22.15
C HIS A 45 -1.47 11.79 21.76
N THR A 46 -0.63 12.27 22.70
CA THR A 46 0.79 12.55 22.43
C THR A 46 1.60 11.30 22.06
N LEU A 47 1.30 10.15 22.67
CA LEU A 47 1.96 8.89 22.33
C LEU A 47 1.62 8.45 20.89
N ILE A 48 0.34 8.56 20.50
CA ILE A 48 -0.10 8.22 19.13
C ILE A 48 0.55 9.17 18.11
N GLU A 49 0.52 10.47 18.37
CA GLU A 49 1.16 11.50 17.53
C GLU A 49 2.64 11.21 17.29
N GLN A 50 3.38 10.84 18.34
CA GLN A 50 4.79 10.46 18.24
C GLN A 50 5.00 9.23 17.34
N VAL A 51 4.20 8.17 17.53
CA VAL A 51 4.27 6.96 16.70
C VAL A 51 3.94 7.28 15.24
N LEU A 52 2.91 8.09 14.98
CA LEU A 52 2.53 8.50 13.63
C LEU A 52 3.64 9.30 12.94
N GLN A 53 4.30 10.22 13.65
CA GLN A 53 5.43 10.98 13.11
C GLN A 53 6.59 10.05 12.69
N PHE A 54 6.87 9.01 13.46
CA PHE A 54 7.88 8.01 13.08
C PHE A 54 7.44 7.18 11.85
N ILE A 55 6.15 6.83 11.75
CA ILE A 55 5.62 6.11 10.57
C ILE A 55 5.73 6.98 9.31
N GLU A 56 5.31 8.24 9.38
CA GLU A 56 5.34 9.19 8.25
C GLU A 56 6.76 9.47 7.75
N SER A 57 7.74 9.45 8.65
CA SER A 57 9.16 9.61 8.31
C SER A 57 9.85 8.30 7.90
N GLY A 58 9.13 7.18 7.87
CA GLY A 58 9.69 5.85 7.55
C GLY A 58 10.63 5.29 8.63
N GLN A 59 10.60 5.83 9.85
CA GLN A 59 11.42 5.43 10.99
C GLN A 59 10.72 4.35 11.83
N TYR A 60 10.39 3.22 11.19
CA TYR A 60 9.58 2.15 11.81
C TYR A 60 10.23 1.53 13.05
N THR A 61 11.56 1.44 13.10
CA THR A 61 12.26 0.93 14.29
C THR A 61 12.10 1.84 15.50
N GLN A 62 12.10 3.16 15.29
CA GLN A 62 11.88 4.15 16.34
C GLN A 62 10.43 4.14 16.83
N ALA A 63 9.47 3.92 15.93
CA ALA A 63 8.07 3.70 16.29
C ALA A 63 7.91 2.50 17.24
N LEU A 64 8.60 1.39 16.96
CA LEU A 64 8.55 0.16 17.77
C LEU A 64 9.31 0.26 19.10
N SER A 65 10.26 1.20 19.24
CA SER A 65 10.96 1.50 20.50
C SER A 65 10.42 2.75 21.22
N SER A 66 9.34 3.34 20.72
CA SER A 66 8.77 4.59 21.23
C SER A 66 8.17 4.42 22.62
N ASP A 67 7.88 5.54 23.30
CA ASP A 67 7.19 5.51 24.59
C ASP A 67 5.76 4.97 24.46
N GLY A 68 5.14 5.13 23.28
CA GLY A 68 3.86 4.51 22.95
C GLY A 68 3.94 2.98 22.92
N ALA A 69 4.97 2.42 22.30
CA ALA A 69 5.22 0.98 22.33
C ALA A 69 5.56 0.50 23.75
N LYS A 70 6.41 1.24 24.48
CA LYS A 70 6.72 0.92 25.89
C LYS A 70 5.47 0.93 26.76
N ALA A 71 4.54 1.85 26.58
CA ALA A 71 3.30 1.89 27.35
C ALA A 71 2.47 0.60 27.21
N ILE A 72 2.54 -0.07 26.06
CA ILE A 72 1.84 -1.34 25.81
C ILE A 72 2.56 -2.50 26.50
N PHE A 73 3.90 -2.57 26.42
CA PHE A 73 4.67 -3.79 26.78
C PHE A 73 5.46 -3.72 28.10
N THR A 74 5.62 -2.55 28.73
CA THR A 74 6.44 -2.39 29.95
C THR A 74 5.68 -2.77 31.23
N SER A 75 4.34 -2.86 31.18
CA SER A 75 3.49 -3.10 32.35
C SER A 75 3.62 -4.51 32.94
N GLN A 76 4.23 -5.45 32.22
CA GLN A 76 4.39 -6.83 32.63
C GLN A 76 5.86 -7.22 32.65
N GLN A 77 6.34 -7.67 33.82
CA GLN A 77 7.64 -8.34 33.89
C GLN A 77 7.51 -9.67 33.15
N LEU A 78 8.37 -9.86 32.15
CA LEU A 78 8.46 -11.12 31.45
C LEU A 78 9.00 -12.15 32.44
N ASN A 79 8.11 -13.01 32.97
CA ASN A 79 8.41 -13.88 34.12
C ASN A 79 9.45 -14.96 33.81
N HIS A 80 9.75 -15.19 32.53
CA HIS A 80 10.69 -16.20 32.06
C HIS A 80 11.89 -15.56 31.37
N LYS A 81 13.09 -16.08 31.65
CA LYS A 81 14.29 -15.78 30.84
C LYS A 81 14.08 -16.38 29.46
N LEU A 82 13.85 -15.54 28.46
CA LEU A 82 13.74 -15.96 27.07
C LEU A 82 15.11 -16.38 26.55
N ASN A 83 15.15 -17.44 25.75
CA ASN A 83 16.33 -17.88 25.01
C ASN A 83 16.00 -18.00 23.51
N ASP A 84 17.02 -18.24 22.67
CA ASP A 84 16.81 -18.53 21.25
C ASP A 84 16.28 -19.96 21.09
N SER A 85 14.99 -20.16 21.35
CA SER A 85 14.29 -21.42 21.11
C SER A 85 12.89 -21.19 20.57
N SER A 86 12.38 -22.16 19.82
CA SER A 86 11.01 -22.15 19.31
C SER A 86 9.96 -22.06 20.42
N GLU A 87 10.18 -22.69 21.58
CA GLU A 87 9.27 -22.64 22.73
C GLU A 87 9.21 -21.24 23.36
N SER A 88 10.36 -20.55 23.46
CA SER A 88 10.40 -19.16 23.93
C SER A 88 9.71 -18.21 22.97
N ALA A 89 9.89 -18.42 21.65
CA ALA A 89 9.19 -17.64 20.63
C ALA A 89 7.66 -17.85 20.73
N GLU A 90 7.22 -19.09 20.89
CA GLU A 90 5.80 -19.43 21.05
C GLU A 90 5.20 -18.79 22.30
N SER A 91 5.81 -18.95 23.48
CA SER A 91 5.31 -18.30 24.71
C SER A 91 5.30 -16.77 24.58
N PHE A 92 6.31 -16.19 23.91
CA PHE A 92 6.36 -14.75 23.68
C PHE A 92 5.20 -14.26 22.80
N TYR A 93 5.03 -14.84 21.61
CA TYR A 93 4.06 -14.35 20.62
C TYR A 93 2.64 -14.83 20.89
N SER A 94 2.45 -16.06 21.37
CA SER A 94 1.13 -16.63 21.60
C SER A 94 0.54 -16.28 22.97
N GLU A 95 1.37 -15.99 23.97
CA GLU A 95 0.90 -15.68 25.34
C GLU A 95 1.20 -14.24 25.74
N PHE A 96 2.48 -13.85 25.81
CA PHE A 96 2.90 -12.55 26.36
C PHE A 96 2.38 -11.35 25.56
N VAL A 97 2.60 -11.33 24.24
CA VAL A 97 2.16 -10.22 23.36
C VAL A 97 0.64 -9.98 23.44
N PRO A 98 -0.23 -10.98 23.22
CA PRO A 98 -1.68 -10.77 23.30
C PRO A 98 -2.16 -10.48 24.74
N GLN A 99 -1.48 -10.98 25.77
CA GLN A 99 -1.77 -10.61 27.16
C GLN A 99 -1.49 -9.13 27.43
N CYS A 100 -0.35 -8.60 26.96
CA CYS A 100 -0.01 -7.18 27.07
C CYS A 100 -1.09 -6.29 26.43
N VAL A 101 -1.54 -6.64 25.21
CA VAL A 101 -2.64 -5.94 24.52
C VAL A 101 -3.92 -5.98 25.35
N THR A 102 -4.28 -7.15 25.88
CA THR A 102 -5.50 -7.33 26.70
C THR A 102 -5.49 -6.46 27.95
N LEU A 103 -4.37 -6.49 28.69
CA LEU A 103 -4.21 -5.70 29.90
C LEU A 103 -4.20 -4.21 29.60
N PHE A 104 -3.47 -3.79 28.56
CA PHE A 104 -3.39 -2.38 28.17
C PHE A 104 -4.77 -1.82 27.83
N LEU A 105 -5.55 -2.50 26.98
CA LEU A 105 -6.88 -2.05 26.56
C LEU A 105 -7.90 -2.05 27.71
N ASN A 106 -7.81 -3.01 28.64
CA ASN A 106 -8.76 -3.14 29.75
C ASN A 106 -8.32 -2.40 31.02
N ALA A 107 -7.12 -1.83 31.07
CA ALA A 107 -6.66 -1.03 32.19
C ALA A 107 -7.57 0.21 32.33
N ASN A 108 -8.29 0.30 33.46
CA ASN A 108 -9.04 1.50 33.80
C ASN A 108 -8.05 2.56 34.29
N GLU A 109 -8.02 3.72 33.64
CA GLU A 109 -7.37 4.88 34.22
C GLU A 109 -8.21 5.30 35.44
N VAL A 110 -7.54 5.57 36.57
CA VAL A 110 -8.16 5.80 37.90
C VAL A 110 -9.00 7.09 37.95
N GLU A 111 -9.07 7.85 36.87
CA GLU A 111 -9.85 9.09 36.78
C GLU A 111 -11.28 8.78 36.33
N ASP A 112 -12.15 8.58 37.33
CA ASP A 112 -13.60 8.63 37.23
C ASP A 112 -14.06 9.84 36.37
N TYR A 113 -15.20 9.68 35.69
CA TYR A 113 -16.00 10.68 34.92
C TYR A 113 -15.96 10.60 33.37
N ALA A 114 -15.07 9.84 32.73
CA ALA A 114 -15.14 9.62 31.27
C ALA A 114 -15.83 8.28 30.92
N PRO A 115 -16.61 8.19 29.83
CA PRO A 115 -17.11 6.90 29.37
C PRO A 115 -15.93 6.02 28.97
N ASN A 116 -15.74 4.88 29.68
CA ASN A 116 -14.66 3.90 29.47
C ASN A 116 -14.45 3.49 28.00
N SER A 117 -15.44 3.70 27.12
CA SER A 117 -15.37 3.38 25.70
C SER A 117 -14.39 4.25 24.91
N VAL A 118 -14.26 5.55 25.20
CA VAL A 118 -13.40 6.45 24.39
C VAL A 118 -11.92 6.23 24.69
N ALA A 119 -11.54 6.08 25.96
CA ALA A 119 -10.18 5.75 26.36
C ALA A 119 -9.69 4.45 25.71
N LYS A 120 -10.54 3.41 25.72
CA LYS A 120 -10.28 2.13 25.06
C LYS A 120 -10.01 2.30 23.56
N LEU A 121 -10.72 3.20 22.89
CA LEU A 121 -10.50 3.49 21.47
C LEU A 121 -9.15 4.19 21.20
N TYR A 122 -8.74 5.15 22.03
CA TYR A 122 -7.39 5.75 21.94
C TYR A 122 -6.30 4.69 22.10
N LYS A 123 -6.45 3.81 23.09
CA LYS A 123 -5.53 2.68 23.30
C LYS A 123 -5.50 1.73 22.10
N ALA A 124 -6.66 1.43 21.52
CA ALA A 124 -6.74 0.62 20.31
C ALA A 124 -6.03 1.28 19.12
N VAL A 125 -6.21 2.59 18.90
CA VAL A 125 -5.49 3.32 17.84
C VAL A 125 -3.98 3.32 18.07
N LEU A 126 -3.52 3.42 19.32
CA LEU A 126 -2.09 3.30 19.63
C LEU A 126 -1.54 1.90 19.28
N VAL A 127 -2.23 0.83 19.69
CA VAL A 127 -1.82 -0.55 19.36
C VAL A 127 -1.85 -0.78 17.84
N MET A 128 -2.87 -0.26 17.15
CA MET A 128 -2.94 -0.31 15.69
C MET A 128 -1.76 0.42 15.04
N ALA A 129 -1.40 1.62 15.49
CA ALA A 129 -0.27 2.37 14.94
C ALA A 129 1.06 1.60 15.11
N VAL A 130 1.30 1.00 16.28
CA VAL A 130 2.49 0.15 16.53
C VAL A 130 2.48 -1.09 15.62
N ALA A 131 1.33 -1.72 15.43
CA ALA A 131 1.20 -2.86 14.51
C ALA A 131 1.45 -2.47 13.05
N VAL A 132 0.93 -1.32 12.62
CA VAL A 132 1.15 -0.76 11.28
C VAL A 132 2.61 -0.41 11.06
N ALA A 133 3.31 0.12 12.08
CA ALA A 133 4.75 0.34 11.99
C ALA A 133 5.53 -0.96 11.74
N ALA A 134 5.17 -2.05 12.44
CA ALA A 134 5.78 -3.37 12.19
C ALA A 134 5.48 -3.89 10.77
N LEU A 135 4.22 -3.76 10.32
CA LEU A 135 3.80 -4.18 8.98
C LEU A 135 4.52 -3.40 7.86
N LEU A 136 4.61 -2.07 8.00
CA LEU A 136 5.28 -1.20 7.04
C LEU A 136 6.81 -1.41 7.06
N GLY A 137 7.39 -1.63 8.23
CA GLY A 137 8.80 -2.02 8.35
C GLY A 137 9.11 -3.33 7.61
N PHE A 138 8.29 -4.36 7.83
CA PHE A 138 8.41 -5.63 7.10
C PHE A 138 8.27 -5.43 5.58
N THR A 139 7.27 -4.64 5.17
CA THR A 139 6.98 -4.33 3.77
C THR A 139 8.14 -3.56 3.12
N GLN A 140 8.74 -2.61 3.82
CA GLN A 140 9.91 -1.88 3.32
C GLN A 140 11.10 -2.82 3.15
N CYS A 141 11.38 -3.67 4.14
CA CYS A 141 12.52 -4.57 4.12
C CYS A 141 12.39 -5.66 3.04
N ASN A 142 11.18 -6.15 2.75
CA ASN A 142 10.98 -7.32 1.89
C ASN A 142 10.26 -7.04 0.57
N ILE A 143 9.60 -5.90 0.40
CA ILE A 143 8.72 -5.65 -0.75
C ILE A 143 9.11 -4.38 -1.49
N THR A 144 9.14 -3.23 -0.84
CA THR A 144 9.33 -1.94 -1.53
C THR A 144 10.78 -1.48 -1.57
N GLY A 145 11.61 -1.94 -0.62
CA GLY A 145 12.94 -1.37 -0.42
C GLY A 145 12.90 0.06 0.15
N PRO A 146 14.08 0.64 0.46
CA PRO A 146 15.40 0.02 0.45
C PRO A 146 15.57 -1.05 1.55
N MET A 147 16.60 -1.90 1.45
CA MET A 147 16.91 -2.93 2.45
C MET A 147 17.38 -2.27 3.76
N VAL A 148 16.42 -1.90 4.61
CA VAL A 148 16.72 -1.39 5.95
C VAL A 148 16.99 -2.57 6.87
N LYS A 149 18.13 -2.54 7.58
CA LYS A 149 18.43 -3.54 8.62
C LYS A 149 17.48 -3.32 9.80
N LEU A 150 16.39 -4.07 9.83
CA LEU A 150 15.54 -4.16 11.01
C LEU A 150 16.27 -4.94 12.12
N PRO A 151 16.02 -4.61 13.39
CA PRO A 151 16.35 -5.49 14.50
C PRO A 151 15.77 -6.90 14.29
N PRO A 152 16.42 -7.94 14.80
CA PRO A 152 15.94 -9.31 14.63
C PRO A 152 14.59 -9.56 15.31
N THR A 153 14.24 -8.79 16.34
CA THR A 153 12.95 -8.87 17.04
C THR A 153 12.28 -7.49 17.08
N PRO A 154 10.96 -7.39 16.79
CA PRO A 154 10.24 -6.11 16.76
C PRO A 154 10.31 -5.31 18.05
N LEU A 155 10.35 -6.00 19.20
CA LEU A 155 10.38 -5.40 20.54
C LEU A 155 11.76 -5.48 21.20
N GLY A 156 12.81 -5.72 20.42
CA GLY A 156 14.14 -6.03 20.94
C GLY A 156 14.65 -5.03 21.99
N ALA A 157 14.53 -3.73 21.67
CA ALA A 157 15.00 -2.65 22.55
C ALA A 157 14.22 -2.53 23.86
N ILE A 158 12.93 -2.92 23.86
CA ILE A 158 12.05 -2.80 25.03
C ILE A 158 12.23 -4.00 25.95
N VAL A 159 12.31 -5.21 25.38
CA VAL A 159 12.26 -6.46 26.13
C VAL A 159 13.64 -6.95 26.57
N PHE A 160 14.67 -6.78 25.73
CA PHE A 160 16.02 -7.33 25.96
C PHE A 160 17.08 -6.25 26.27
N GLY A 161 16.72 -4.97 26.15
CA GLY A 161 17.63 -3.85 26.34
C GLY A 161 18.61 -3.62 25.17
N GLU A 162 19.20 -2.43 25.09
CA GLU A 162 20.06 -2.04 23.96
C GLU A 162 21.41 -2.77 23.90
N GLU A 163 21.89 -3.30 25.03
CA GLU A 163 23.21 -3.93 25.14
C GLU A 163 23.24 -5.35 24.55
N GLU A 164 22.19 -6.16 24.77
CA GLU A 164 22.11 -7.52 24.22
C GLU A 164 21.97 -7.54 22.69
N ILE A 165 21.32 -6.52 22.10
CA ILE A 165 21.14 -6.37 20.65
C ILE A 165 22.47 -6.13 19.93
N LYS A 166 23.43 -5.46 20.59
CA LYS A 166 24.76 -5.13 20.01
C LYS A 166 25.75 -6.29 20.14
N THR A 167 25.63 -7.12 21.18
CA THR A 167 26.53 -8.26 21.41
C THR A 167 26.01 -9.58 20.82
N GLY A 168 24.70 -9.70 20.57
CA GLY A 168 24.05 -10.92 20.10
C GLY A 168 23.90 -11.00 18.58
N SER A 169 25.02 -11.06 17.83
CA SER A 169 24.98 -11.20 16.36
C SER A 169 24.58 -12.60 15.85
N GLY A 170 23.90 -13.43 16.65
CA GLY A 170 23.60 -14.81 16.25
C GLY A 170 22.54 -15.57 17.07
N GLY A 171 21.70 -14.90 17.88
CA GLY A 171 20.82 -15.56 18.86
C GLY A 171 19.31 -15.33 18.71
N TRP A 172 18.79 -15.16 17.49
CA TRP A 172 17.33 -15.06 17.26
C TRP A 172 16.88 -15.86 16.03
N SER A 173 17.68 -16.86 15.67
CA SER A 173 17.45 -17.63 14.44
C SER A 173 16.29 -18.62 14.62
N GLU A 174 16.11 -19.18 15.82
CA GLU A 174 15.02 -20.10 16.12
C GLU A 174 13.68 -19.38 16.17
N TRP A 175 13.67 -18.11 16.61
CA TRP A 175 12.48 -17.26 16.60
C TRP A 175 12.01 -16.93 15.18
N GLU A 176 12.96 -16.68 14.28
CA GLU A 176 12.66 -16.46 12.86
C GLU A 176 12.14 -17.74 12.20
N VAL A 177 12.74 -18.89 12.52
CA VAL A 177 12.25 -20.21 12.06
C VAL A 177 10.86 -20.52 12.62
N TRP A 178 10.57 -20.15 13.87
CA TRP A 178 9.23 -20.28 14.44
C TRP A 178 8.23 -19.39 13.69
N ALA A 179 8.56 -18.12 13.44
CA ALA A 179 7.68 -17.21 12.70
C ALA A 179 7.42 -17.70 11.27
N GLN A 180 8.44 -18.29 10.63
CA GLN A 180 8.28 -18.97 9.35
C GLN A 180 7.27 -20.12 9.42
N LYS A 181 7.41 -21.03 10.40
CA LYS A 181 6.45 -22.15 10.61
C LYS A 181 5.04 -21.64 10.87
N GLU A 182 4.90 -20.58 11.67
CA GLU A 182 3.60 -19.98 11.98
C GLU A 182 2.92 -19.42 10.73
N LEU A 183 3.67 -18.77 9.83
CA LEU A 183 3.10 -18.27 8.57
C LEU A 183 2.73 -19.39 7.58
N MET A 184 3.47 -20.50 7.58
CA MET A 184 3.22 -21.68 6.73
C MET A 184 2.13 -22.61 7.29
N SER A 185 1.73 -22.43 8.55
CA SER A 185 0.68 -23.23 9.21
C SER A 185 -0.67 -23.22 8.49
N VAL A 186 -0.86 -22.24 7.59
CA VAL A 186 -2.06 -22.08 6.74
C VAL A 186 -2.07 -23.00 5.51
N GLY A 187 -1.11 -23.93 5.41
CA GLY A 187 -1.10 -25.04 4.45
C GLY A 187 -0.27 -24.81 3.19
N SER A 188 0.68 -23.88 3.19
CA SER A 188 1.57 -23.61 2.06
C SER A 188 2.96 -23.19 2.53
N ASP A 189 3.97 -23.54 1.77
CA ASP A 189 5.35 -23.06 1.96
C ASP A 189 5.49 -21.60 1.51
N LEU A 190 6.59 -20.94 1.90
CA LEU A 190 6.95 -19.59 1.43
C LEU A 190 7.53 -19.62 0.01
N ARG A 191 7.17 -18.64 -0.82
CA ARG A 191 7.70 -18.46 -2.19
C ARG A 191 9.20 -18.20 -2.24
N SER A 192 9.73 -17.59 -1.18
CA SER A 192 11.10 -17.11 -1.13
C SER A 192 11.63 -17.02 0.29
N LYS A 193 12.92 -16.69 0.40
CA LYS A 193 13.58 -16.33 1.64
C LYS A 193 13.28 -14.88 1.99
N PHE A 194 12.31 -14.69 2.88
CA PHE A 194 12.05 -13.42 3.52
C PHE A 194 12.86 -13.26 4.80
N SER A 195 13.00 -12.03 5.26
CA SER A 195 13.69 -11.69 6.50
C SER A 195 12.76 -10.94 7.44
N ASN A 196 12.98 -11.10 8.75
CA ASN A 196 12.21 -10.45 9.80
C ASN A 196 10.71 -10.83 9.77
N LEU A 197 10.40 -12.10 9.48
CA LEU A 197 9.05 -12.66 9.45
C LEU A 197 8.32 -12.49 10.79
N GLN A 198 9.06 -12.39 11.89
CA GLN A 198 8.52 -12.02 13.19
C GLN A 198 7.70 -10.72 13.18
N TYR A 199 8.01 -9.75 12.32
CA TYR A 199 7.30 -8.47 12.25
C TYR A 199 5.87 -8.63 11.73
N ILE A 200 5.65 -9.49 10.72
CA ILE A 200 4.31 -9.71 10.19
C ILE A 200 3.45 -10.53 11.17
N THR A 201 4.05 -11.53 11.84
CA THR A 201 3.37 -12.30 12.90
C THR A 201 3.00 -11.39 14.08
N PHE A 202 3.93 -10.54 14.52
CA PHE A 202 3.70 -9.56 15.57
C PHE A 202 2.54 -8.61 15.23
N ALA A 203 2.58 -7.98 14.05
CA ALA A 203 1.52 -7.09 13.60
C ALA A 203 0.16 -7.80 13.53
N LYS A 204 0.13 -9.07 13.08
CA LYS A 204 -1.09 -9.88 13.02
C LYS A 204 -1.71 -10.08 14.40
N ILE A 205 -0.89 -10.48 15.37
CA ILE A 205 -1.34 -10.71 16.75
C ILE A 205 -1.91 -9.42 17.35
N LEU A 206 -1.21 -8.30 17.19
CA LEU A 206 -1.67 -7.00 17.72
C LEU A 206 -3.02 -6.60 17.12
N LEU A 207 -3.16 -6.66 15.80
CA LEU A 207 -4.39 -6.24 15.12
C LEU A 207 -5.56 -7.19 15.41
N MET A 208 -5.34 -8.51 15.35
CA MET A 208 -6.37 -9.51 15.64
C MET A 208 -6.85 -9.36 17.08
N ARG A 209 -5.92 -9.34 18.05
CA ARG A 209 -6.28 -9.25 19.47
C ARG A 209 -7.00 -7.94 19.81
N THR A 210 -6.54 -6.83 19.23
CA THR A 210 -7.22 -5.53 19.38
C THR A 210 -8.64 -5.59 18.83
N LYS A 211 -8.84 -6.18 17.65
CA LYS A 211 -10.15 -6.31 17.02
C LYS A 211 -11.11 -7.16 17.87
N ASP A 212 -10.66 -8.33 18.33
CA ASP A 212 -11.49 -9.22 19.15
C ASP A 212 -12.00 -8.50 20.41
N LEU A 213 -11.11 -7.77 21.10
CA LEU A 213 -11.45 -7.01 22.30
C LEU A 213 -12.37 -5.81 22.05
N LEU A 214 -12.32 -5.22 20.86
CA LEU A 214 -13.27 -4.19 20.44
C LEU A 214 -14.64 -4.81 20.15
N SER A 215 -14.68 -5.97 19.47
CA SER A 215 -15.92 -6.68 19.16
C SER A 215 -16.63 -7.23 20.40
N GLU A 216 -15.91 -7.78 21.38
CA GLU A 216 -16.47 -8.27 22.65
C GLU A 216 -17.18 -7.18 23.48
N GLY A 217 -16.74 -5.92 23.35
CA GLY A 217 -17.29 -4.77 24.09
C GLY A 217 -18.34 -3.95 23.35
N SER A 218 -18.62 -4.26 22.08
CA SER A 218 -19.43 -3.42 21.18
C SER A 218 -20.95 -3.61 21.35
N ASN A 219 -21.46 -3.33 22.54
CA ASN A 219 -22.90 -3.09 22.75
C ASN A 219 -23.27 -1.61 22.61
N SER A 220 -22.28 -0.71 22.59
CA SER A 220 -22.46 0.73 22.37
C SER A 220 -21.98 1.08 20.96
N GLY A 221 -22.84 1.66 20.12
CA GLY A 221 -22.54 2.08 18.74
C GLY A 221 -21.52 3.22 18.58
N VAL A 222 -20.54 3.34 19.48
CA VAL A 222 -19.43 4.29 19.43
C VAL A 222 -18.31 3.65 18.64
N ASP A 223 -18.01 4.21 17.48
CA ASP A 223 -17.07 3.66 16.51
C ASP A 223 -15.90 4.64 16.27
N GLY A 224 -14.67 4.16 16.47
CA GLY A 224 -13.44 4.96 16.50
C GLY A 224 -12.21 4.27 15.91
N ALA A 225 -12.37 3.08 15.31
CA ALA A 225 -11.28 2.28 14.78
C ALA A 225 -11.72 1.49 13.54
N ARG A 226 -12.48 2.14 12.63
CA ARG A 226 -13.05 1.51 11.43
C ARG A 226 -12.01 0.91 10.49
N SER A 227 -10.80 1.47 10.49
CA SER A 227 -9.68 1.07 9.65
C SER A 227 -9.02 -0.24 10.07
N ILE A 228 -9.30 -0.77 11.28
CA ILE A 228 -8.62 -1.97 11.79
C ILE A 228 -8.78 -3.18 10.87
N SER A 229 -10.00 -3.38 10.37
CA SER A 229 -10.35 -4.49 9.48
C SER A 229 -9.64 -4.34 8.14
N TRP A 230 -9.41 -3.12 7.68
CA TRP A 230 -8.69 -2.88 6.43
C TRP A 230 -7.18 -3.14 6.61
N TRP A 231 -6.59 -2.73 7.73
CA TRP A 231 -5.21 -3.06 8.07
C TRP A 231 -4.99 -4.57 8.22
N LEU A 232 -5.94 -5.29 8.82
CA LEU A 232 -5.93 -6.76 8.85
C LEU A 232 -6.00 -7.35 7.46
N ALA A 233 -6.90 -6.86 6.60
CA ALA A 233 -7.00 -7.34 5.23
C ALA A 233 -5.69 -7.13 4.46
N ARG A 234 -5.03 -5.96 4.61
CA ARG A 234 -3.71 -5.69 4.01
C ARG A 234 -2.63 -6.65 4.51
N LEU A 235 -2.58 -6.90 5.82
CA LEU A 235 -1.66 -7.85 6.40
C LEU A 235 -1.86 -9.25 5.81
N LEU A 236 -3.11 -9.71 5.71
CA LEU A 236 -3.42 -11.02 5.16
C LEU A 236 -3.18 -11.11 3.65
N ILE A 237 -3.38 -10.03 2.89
CA ILE A 237 -2.99 -9.96 1.47
C ILE A 237 -1.47 -10.11 1.35
N ILE A 238 -0.70 -9.44 2.21
CA ILE A 238 0.76 -9.58 2.24
C ILE A 238 1.13 -11.02 2.62
N GLN A 239 0.53 -11.59 3.67
CA GLN A 239 0.76 -12.99 4.05
C GLN A 239 0.46 -13.94 2.88
N GLN A 240 -0.65 -13.77 2.17
CA GLN A 240 -0.99 -14.59 1.01
C GLN A 240 0.04 -14.46 -0.12
N LYS A 241 0.65 -13.28 -0.32
CA LYS A 241 1.71 -13.11 -1.32
C LYS A 241 3.04 -13.75 -0.92
N LEU A 242 3.29 -13.95 0.38
CA LEU A 242 4.47 -14.66 0.86
C LEU A 242 4.42 -16.17 0.57
N LEU A 243 3.22 -16.74 0.44
CA LEU A 243 2.98 -18.18 0.29
C LEU A 243 2.97 -18.62 -1.16
N ASP A 244 3.50 -19.81 -1.46
CA ASP A 244 3.54 -20.37 -2.82
C ASP A 244 2.13 -20.62 -3.36
N ASP A 245 1.29 -21.29 -2.57
CA ASP A 245 -0.09 -21.60 -2.91
C ASP A 245 -1.12 -20.69 -2.20
N ARG A 246 -2.33 -20.69 -2.76
CA ARG A 246 -3.48 -19.97 -2.21
C ARG A 246 -4.02 -20.70 -0.98
N SER A 247 -4.15 -20.00 0.14
CA SER A 247 -4.70 -20.55 1.37
C SER A 247 -6.19 -20.22 1.50
N SER A 248 -7.03 -21.25 1.62
CA SER A 248 -8.47 -21.06 1.83
C SER A 248 -8.79 -20.42 3.18
N SER A 249 -8.04 -20.74 4.24
CA SER A 249 -8.25 -20.13 5.56
C SER A 249 -7.92 -18.64 5.59
N LEU A 250 -6.88 -18.23 4.85
CA LEU A 250 -6.60 -16.81 4.64
C LEU A 250 -7.71 -16.15 3.81
N PHE A 251 -8.23 -16.82 2.78
CA PHE A 251 -9.33 -16.29 1.98
C PHE A 251 -10.59 -16.04 2.79
N ASP A 252 -10.98 -16.98 3.66
CA ASP A 252 -12.16 -16.85 4.50
C ASP A 252 -12.05 -15.62 5.44
N LEU A 253 -10.89 -15.43 6.07
CA LEU A 253 -10.62 -14.25 6.89
C LEU A 253 -10.58 -12.96 6.07
N LEU A 254 -9.97 -12.99 4.89
CA LEU A 254 -9.93 -11.85 3.96
C LEU A 254 -11.34 -11.42 3.55
N GLN A 255 -12.22 -12.36 3.24
CA GLN A 255 -13.62 -12.07 2.91
C GLN A 255 -14.35 -11.37 4.06
N VAL A 256 -14.11 -11.80 5.30
CA VAL A 256 -14.71 -11.17 6.49
C VAL A 256 -14.22 -9.73 6.63
N PHE A 257 -12.91 -9.52 6.70
CA PHE A 257 -12.34 -8.21 6.97
C PHE A 257 -12.50 -7.23 5.81
N MET A 258 -12.42 -7.70 4.57
CA MET A 258 -12.65 -6.85 3.38
C MET A 258 -14.12 -6.42 3.29
N ARG A 259 -15.07 -7.33 3.57
CA ARG A 259 -16.51 -6.98 3.60
C ARG A 259 -16.81 -5.93 4.66
N GLU A 260 -16.26 -6.10 5.86
CA GLU A 260 -16.41 -5.11 6.94
C GLU A 260 -15.80 -3.76 6.55
N SER A 261 -14.62 -3.76 5.94
CA SER A 261 -13.97 -2.55 5.42
C SER A 261 -14.84 -1.84 4.39
N LEU A 262 -15.44 -2.58 3.45
CA LEU A 262 -16.38 -2.04 2.45
C LEU A 262 -17.68 -1.53 3.09
N GLN A 263 -18.16 -2.17 4.16
CA GLN A 263 -19.32 -1.70 4.91
C GLN A 263 -19.05 -0.36 5.60
N HIS A 264 -17.84 -0.13 6.08
CA HIS A 264 -17.47 1.07 6.85
C HIS A 264 -16.92 2.22 5.99
N ILE A 265 -16.16 1.90 4.94
CA ILE A 265 -15.32 2.84 4.17
C ILE A 265 -15.58 2.74 2.65
N GLY A 266 -16.30 1.72 2.18
CA GLY A 266 -16.46 1.41 0.74
C GLY A 266 -17.37 2.34 -0.09
N SER A 267 -17.73 3.53 0.39
CA SER A 267 -18.38 4.54 -0.45
C SER A 267 -18.06 5.94 0.05
N LEU A 268 -18.14 6.93 -0.84
CA LEU A 268 -17.91 8.34 -0.49
C LEU A 268 -18.86 8.81 0.62
N GLU A 269 -20.12 8.36 0.59
CA GLU A 269 -21.11 8.67 1.63
C GLU A 269 -20.69 8.15 3.01
N LYS A 270 -20.20 6.91 3.09
CA LYS A 270 -19.77 6.28 4.35
C LYS A 270 -18.54 6.97 4.93
N ILE A 271 -17.56 7.29 4.09
CA ILE A 271 -16.37 8.04 4.50
C ILE A 271 -16.74 9.43 5.01
N ARG A 272 -17.56 10.17 4.25
CA ARG A 272 -18.02 11.51 4.65
C ARG A 272 -18.86 11.46 5.91
N TYR A 273 -19.65 10.41 6.13
CA TYR A 273 -20.38 10.24 7.38
C TYR A 273 -19.41 10.07 8.57
N TYR A 274 -18.31 9.34 8.38
CA TYR A 274 -17.39 9.04 9.47
C TYR A 274 -16.41 10.17 9.78
N TRP A 275 -15.68 10.64 8.78
CA TRP A 275 -14.67 11.70 8.94
C TRP A 275 -15.24 13.10 8.73
N ALA A 276 -16.45 13.26 8.19
CA ALA A 276 -17.12 14.56 8.02
C ALA A 276 -16.21 15.60 7.36
N SER A 277 -16.03 16.75 7.98
CA SER A 277 -15.18 17.84 7.50
C SER A 277 -13.67 17.59 7.69
N LEU A 278 -13.26 16.48 8.29
CA LEU A 278 -11.84 16.15 8.51
C LEU A 278 -11.15 15.62 7.26
N ILE A 279 -11.91 15.20 6.25
CA ILE A 279 -11.40 14.60 5.02
C ILE A 279 -11.70 15.49 3.81
N SER A 280 -10.71 15.63 2.93
CA SER A 280 -10.88 16.31 1.65
C SER A 280 -11.59 15.42 0.65
N GLU A 281 -12.20 16.02 -0.38
CA GLU A 281 -12.84 15.26 -1.46
C GLU A 281 -11.87 14.36 -2.22
N GLU A 282 -10.64 14.84 -2.41
CA GLU A 282 -9.59 14.09 -3.06
C GLU A 282 -9.13 12.90 -2.22
N ASP A 283 -8.92 13.09 -0.91
CA ASP A 283 -8.58 11.99 -0.01
C ASP A 283 -9.70 10.97 0.08
N ALA A 284 -10.97 11.41 0.14
CA ALA A 284 -12.11 10.51 0.17
C ALA A 284 -12.17 9.65 -1.08
N SER A 285 -12.01 10.26 -2.27
CA SER A 285 -11.92 9.54 -3.53
C SER A 285 -10.73 8.57 -3.54
N ALA A 286 -9.55 9.00 -3.10
CA ALA A 286 -8.36 8.18 -3.06
C ALA A 286 -8.51 6.95 -2.14
N ILE A 287 -9.04 7.14 -0.93
CA ILE A 287 -9.26 6.07 0.04
C ILE A 287 -10.25 5.04 -0.49
N VAL A 288 -11.42 5.47 -0.97
CA VAL A 288 -12.45 4.55 -1.50
C VAL A 288 -11.91 3.80 -2.71
N SER A 289 -11.22 4.50 -3.62
CA SER A 289 -10.63 3.88 -4.80
C SER A 289 -9.60 2.82 -4.41
N MET A 290 -8.68 3.13 -3.49
CA MET A 290 -7.66 2.17 -3.04
C MET A 290 -8.26 0.96 -2.33
N LEU A 291 -9.29 1.15 -1.49
CA LEU A 291 -10.00 0.03 -0.85
C LEU A 291 -10.61 -0.90 -1.91
N HIS A 292 -11.25 -0.34 -2.94
CA HIS A 292 -11.78 -1.14 -4.04
C HIS A 292 -10.68 -1.82 -4.87
N LEU A 293 -9.55 -1.16 -5.13
CA LEU A 293 -8.41 -1.79 -5.81
C LEU A 293 -7.88 -2.98 -5.01
N GLU A 294 -7.71 -2.83 -3.69
CA GLU A 294 -7.26 -3.92 -2.82
C GLU A 294 -8.27 -5.07 -2.74
N ALA A 295 -9.57 -4.78 -2.69
CA ALA A 295 -10.64 -5.79 -2.79
C ALA A 295 -10.60 -6.53 -4.13
N GLY A 296 -10.42 -5.80 -5.24
CA GLY A 296 -10.30 -6.40 -6.57
C GLY A 296 -9.05 -7.27 -6.72
N ILE A 297 -7.89 -6.80 -6.22
CA ILE A 297 -6.63 -7.57 -6.21
C ILE A 297 -6.79 -8.83 -5.37
N MET A 298 -7.46 -8.75 -4.21
CA MET A 298 -7.79 -9.93 -3.39
C MET A 298 -8.60 -10.94 -4.21
N GLU A 299 -9.73 -10.55 -4.78
CA GLU A 299 -10.57 -11.46 -5.59
C GLU A 299 -9.80 -12.06 -6.78
N LEU A 300 -9.01 -11.24 -7.48
CA LEU A 300 -8.18 -11.67 -8.61
C LEU A 300 -7.11 -12.68 -8.18
N THR A 301 -6.51 -12.49 -7.00
CA THR A 301 -5.51 -13.41 -6.41
C THR A 301 -6.12 -14.79 -6.20
N TYR A 302 -7.41 -14.89 -5.88
CA TYR A 302 -8.13 -16.15 -5.72
C TYR A 302 -8.86 -16.62 -6.99
N GLY A 303 -8.58 -16.02 -8.14
CA GLY A 303 -9.13 -16.43 -9.45
C GLY A 303 -10.57 -16.00 -9.70
N ARG A 304 -11.14 -15.11 -8.88
CA ARG A 304 -12.52 -14.61 -9.03
C ARG A 304 -12.55 -13.36 -9.91
N VAL A 305 -12.36 -13.58 -11.22
CA VAL A 305 -12.20 -12.51 -12.23
C VAL A 305 -13.42 -11.58 -12.29
N ASP A 306 -14.64 -12.12 -12.25
CA ASP A 306 -15.86 -11.31 -12.34
C ASP A 306 -16.02 -10.41 -11.11
N ALA A 307 -15.81 -10.95 -9.90
CA ALA A 307 -15.84 -10.19 -8.66
C ALA A 307 -14.75 -9.10 -8.63
N SER A 308 -13.55 -9.41 -9.14
CA SER A 308 -12.48 -8.41 -9.23
C SER A 308 -12.83 -7.25 -10.17
N SER A 309 -13.51 -7.54 -11.28
CA SER A 309 -13.87 -6.53 -12.28
C SER A 309 -14.85 -5.49 -11.72
N VAL A 310 -15.85 -5.93 -10.94
CA VAL A 310 -16.80 -5.03 -10.26
C VAL A 310 -16.07 -4.03 -9.34
N HIS A 311 -15.03 -4.51 -8.63
CA HIS A 311 -14.24 -3.65 -7.76
C HIS A 311 -13.35 -2.68 -8.54
N PHE A 312 -12.72 -3.11 -9.63
CA PHE A 312 -11.93 -2.22 -10.49
C PHE A 312 -12.79 -1.14 -11.15
N GLU A 313 -14.00 -1.48 -11.60
CA GLU A 313 -14.98 -0.50 -12.11
C GLU A 313 -15.39 0.51 -11.03
N SER A 314 -15.62 0.04 -9.80
CA SER A 314 -15.93 0.93 -8.66
C SER A 314 -14.78 1.88 -8.32
N ALA A 315 -13.54 1.41 -8.41
CA ALA A 315 -12.34 2.23 -8.22
C ALA A 315 -12.16 3.26 -9.37
N ALA A 316 -12.36 2.84 -10.62
CA ALA A 316 -12.31 3.75 -11.78
C ALA A 316 -13.35 4.87 -11.67
N ALA A 317 -14.60 4.51 -11.34
CA ALA A 317 -15.68 5.47 -11.14
C ALA A 317 -15.38 6.45 -9.99
N THR A 318 -14.87 5.95 -8.86
CA THR A 318 -14.58 6.80 -7.69
C THR A 318 -13.38 7.72 -7.92
N SER A 319 -12.37 7.25 -8.66
CA SER A 319 -11.21 8.05 -9.09
C SER A 319 -11.50 8.98 -10.27
N ARG A 320 -12.75 9.00 -10.75
CA ARG A 320 -13.24 9.80 -11.89
C ARG A 320 -12.42 9.57 -13.16
N LEU A 321 -11.97 8.34 -13.37
CA LEU A 321 -11.18 7.95 -14.52
C LEU A 321 -12.03 7.05 -15.43
N ASN A 322 -12.35 7.56 -16.61
CA ASN A 322 -13.02 6.79 -17.65
C ASN A 322 -12.04 6.59 -18.80
N PHE A 323 -11.70 5.33 -19.09
CA PHE A 323 -10.81 4.99 -20.20
C PHE A 323 -11.34 3.77 -20.97
N SER A 324 -10.98 3.70 -22.24
CA SER A 324 -11.31 2.61 -23.14
C SER A 324 -10.14 2.34 -24.09
N LEU A 325 -10.12 1.13 -24.64
CA LEU A 325 -9.14 0.74 -25.65
C LEU A 325 -9.61 1.22 -27.02
N SER A 326 -8.75 1.93 -27.75
CA SER A 326 -9.02 2.40 -29.11
C SER A 326 -7.85 2.08 -30.04
N GLY A 327 -8.06 2.22 -31.35
CA GLY A 327 -7.03 2.04 -32.38
C GLY A 327 -6.62 3.38 -32.99
N ALA A 328 -5.31 3.62 -33.11
CA ALA A 328 -4.75 4.79 -33.77
C ALA A 328 -3.55 4.41 -34.65
N LEU A 329 -3.28 5.20 -35.68
CA LEU A 329 -2.10 5.02 -36.53
C LEU A 329 -0.85 5.58 -35.82
N GLY A 330 0.22 4.80 -35.79
CA GLY A 330 1.47 5.22 -35.15
C GLY A 330 2.70 4.41 -35.56
N PHE A 331 3.83 4.82 -34.98
CA PHE A 331 5.16 4.26 -35.20
C PHE A 331 5.65 3.58 -33.92
N ARG A 332 6.06 2.32 -34.02
CA ARG A 332 6.64 1.54 -32.90
C ARG A 332 8.16 1.47 -32.95
N THR A 333 8.77 1.79 -34.08
CA THR A 333 10.23 1.79 -34.24
C THR A 333 10.72 3.10 -34.83
N LEU A 334 11.93 3.52 -34.44
CA LEU A 334 12.56 4.78 -34.88
C LEU A 334 12.64 4.93 -36.41
N HIS A 335 12.85 3.82 -37.13
CA HIS A 335 13.05 3.81 -38.58
C HIS A 335 11.83 3.27 -39.37
N GLN A 336 10.65 3.20 -38.75
CA GLN A 336 9.43 2.77 -39.44
C GLN A 336 8.95 3.88 -40.39
N VAL A 337 8.79 3.55 -41.68
CA VAL A 337 8.39 4.53 -42.72
C VAL A 337 6.88 4.73 -42.75
N GLU A 338 6.10 3.66 -42.69
CA GLU A 338 4.64 3.72 -42.77
C GLU A 338 3.99 3.55 -41.40
N PRO A 339 3.04 4.42 -41.01
CA PRO A 339 2.32 4.26 -39.76
C PRO A 339 1.44 3.01 -39.80
N LYS A 340 1.37 2.29 -38.68
CA LYS A 340 0.53 1.09 -38.54
C LYS A 340 -0.53 1.30 -37.47
N ALA A 341 -1.67 0.63 -37.61
CA ALA A 341 -2.70 0.61 -36.60
C ALA A 341 -2.18 -0.05 -35.32
N GLN A 342 -2.36 0.62 -34.20
CA GLN A 342 -1.91 0.20 -32.88
C GLN A 342 -2.96 0.56 -31.84
N LEU A 343 -3.02 -0.23 -30.78
CA LEU A 343 -3.92 0.03 -29.66
C LEU A 343 -3.38 1.19 -28.81
N LEU A 344 -4.29 1.99 -28.27
CA LEU A 344 -4.03 3.12 -27.38
C LEU A 344 -5.14 3.20 -26.33
N LEU A 345 -4.77 3.62 -25.11
CA LEU A 345 -5.76 4.01 -24.11
C LEU A 345 -6.23 5.44 -24.35
N VAL A 346 -7.54 5.59 -24.47
CA VAL A 346 -8.20 6.86 -24.70
C VAL A 346 -9.22 7.06 -23.60
N GLY A 347 -9.29 8.26 -23.04
CA GLY A 347 -10.22 8.54 -21.97
C GLY A 347 -10.17 9.96 -21.47
N ASN A 348 -11.00 10.21 -20.47
CA ASN A 348 -11.16 11.50 -19.82
C ASN A 348 -11.03 11.29 -18.31
N ALA A 349 -10.30 12.19 -17.66
CA ALA A 349 -10.34 12.37 -16.22
C ALA A 349 -11.14 13.65 -15.99
N ASP A 350 -12.22 13.59 -15.20
CA ASP A 350 -12.99 14.79 -14.88
C ASP A 350 -12.08 15.76 -14.12
N GLY A 351 -11.68 16.82 -14.80
CA GLY A 351 -10.64 17.74 -14.36
C GLY A 351 -11.14 18.73 -13.31
N ASP A 352 -10.30 18.96 -12.31
CA ASP A 352 -10.13 20.27 -11.69
C ASP A 352 -8.66 20.75 -11.74
N ASP A 353 -7.71 19.94 -12.25
CA ASP A 353 -6.27 20.27 -12.30
C ASP A 353 -5.60 19.86 -13.64
N CYS A 354 -6.26 20.10 -14.78
CA CYS A 354 -5.63 19.87 -16.09
C CYS A 354 -4.85 21.11 -16.52
N SER A 355 -3.66 21.35 -15.98
CA SER A 355 -2.70 22.26 -16.64
C SER A 355 -2.06 21.54 -17.81
N ALA A 356 -2.63 21.69 -19.00
CA ALA A 356 -1.98 21.32 -20.25
C ALA A 356 -0.75 22.22 -20.46
N SER A 357 0.42 21.82 -19.96
CA SER A 357 1.67 22.46 -20.33
C SER A 357 2.08 21.88 -21.68
N LEU A 358 1.68 22.57 -22.74
CA LEU A 358 2.19 22.36 -24.09
C LEU A 358 3.69 22.68 -24.07
N GLY A 359 4.51 21.64 -24.11
CA GLY A 359 5.96 21.76 -24.21
C GLY A 359 6.38 22.30 -25.56
N ASN A 360 6.67 23.59 -25.62
CA ASN A 360 7.56 24.19 -26.60
C ASN A 360 8.35 25.29 -25.86
N ASP A 361 9.62 25.01 -25.52
CA ASP A 361 10.75 25.84 -25.92
C ASP A 361 12.10 25.32 -25.36
N PHE A 362 12.89 24.80 -26.30
CA PHE A 362 14.33 24.97 -26.51
C PHE A 362 15.34 25.09 -25.34
N GLN A 363 16.33 24.18 -25.43
CA GLN A 363 17.77 24.35 -25.21
C GLN A 363 18.30 25.70 -24.67
N ASN A 364 19.15 25.55 -23.63
CA ASN A 364 20.20 26.43 -23.08
C ASN A 364 19.84 27.21 -21.81
N LYS A 365 20.33 26.74 -20.65
CA LYS A 365 21.45 27.37 -19.90
C LYS A 365 21.80 26.62 -18.59
N VAL A 366 23.07 26.24 -18.53
CA VAL A 366 24.02 26.12 -17.41
C VAL A 366 23.55 26.49 -15.98
N SER A 367 23.69 25.49 -15.09
CA SER A 367 24.09 25.45 -13.66
C SER A 367 23.59 26.50 -12.66
N THR A 368 22.93 26.04 -11.57
CA THR A 368 23.49 26.04 -10.19
C THR A 368 22.69 25.15 -9.23
N GLN A 369 23.42 24.65 -8.24
CA GLN A 369 23.17 23.61 -7.23
C GLN A 369 22.07 23.92 -6.19
N GLY A 370 21.37 22.88 -5.70
CA GLY A 370 20.48 22.93 -4.53
C GLY A 370 19.74 21.60 -4.31
N GLU A 371 20.09 20.88 -3.25
CA GLU A 371 19.66 19.52 -2.90
C GLU A 371 18.15 19.44 -2.56
N ASN A 372 17.46 18.45 -3.16
CA ASN A 372 16.16 17.82 -2.81
C ASN A 372 15.31 17.50 -4.05
N ALA A 373 15.89 16.84 -5.06
CA ALA A 373 15.16 16.34 -6.21
C ALA A 373 14.78 14.87 -5.99
N PHE A 374 13.47 14.57 -6.07
CA PHE A 374 13.00 13.23 -6.44
C PHE A 374 13.80 12.74 -7.65
N PRO A 375 14.16 11.44 -7.77
CA PRO A 375 14.95 10.97 -8.88
C PRO A 375 14.14 11.11 -10.18
N GLN A 376 14.29 12.26 -10.83
CA GLN A 376 13.93 12.45 -12.22
C GLN A 376 14.82 11.50 -13.01
N ARG A 377 14.21 10.64 -13.83
CA ARG A 377 14.95 9.82 -14.78
C ARG A 377 15.80 10.78 -15.61
N PRO A 378 17.13 10.60 -15.71
CA PRO A 378 17.82 11.09 -16.88
C PRO A 378 17.11 10.47 -18.08
N SER A 379 16.93 11.25 -19.15
CA SER A 379 16.53 10.72 -20.46
C SER A 379 17.65 9.82 -20.98
N GLU A 380 17.89 8.69 -20.32
CA GLU A 380 18.65 7.58 -20.87
C GLU A 380 17.71 6.96 -21.89
N THR A 381 17.86 7.42 -23.11
CA THR A 381 17.67 6.60 -24.29
C THR A 381 18.10 5.18 -23.94
N HIS A 382 17.15 4.24 -23.89
CA HIS A 382 17.46 2.81 -23.91
C HIS A 382 18.02 2.52 -25.31
N GLU A 383 19.25 2.94 -25.57
CA GLU A 383 19.95 2.92 -26.88
C GLU A 383 20.16 1.52 -27.45
N THR A 384 19.72 0.48 -26.74
CA THR A 384 19.87 -0.91 -27.15
C THR A 384 18.71 -1.43 -28.02
N SER A 385 17.61 -0.69 -28.20
CA SER A 385 16.49 -1.13 -29.05
C SER A 385 15.92 -0.01 -29.90
N ASP A 386 15.78 -0.26 -31.20
CA ASP A 386 15.08 0.66 -32.12
C ASP A 386 13.57 0.75 -31.85
N ILE A 387 13.04 -0.11 -30.97
CA ILE A 387 11.63 -0.14 -30.58
C ILE A 387 11.40 0.88 -29.47
N LEU A 388 10.45 1.79 -29.67
CA LEU A 388 10.13 2.84 -28.70
C LEU A 388 9.56 2.25 -27.39
N MET A 389 9.77 2.95 -26.27
CA MET A 389 9.09 2.61 -25.01
C MET A 389 7.59 2.89 -25.14
N THR A 390 7.24 4.07 -25.64
CA THR A 390 5.88 4.47 -25.96
C THR A 390 5.77 4.72 -27.48
N PRO A 391 4.74 4.18 -28.15
CA PRO A 391 4.55 4.43 -29.57
C PRO A 391 4.27 5.90 -29.85
N LYS A 392 4.77 6.40 -30.98
CA LYS A 392 4.46 7.74 -31.46
C LYS A 392 3.23 7.66 -32.35
N PHE A 393 2.11 8.17 -31.87
CA PHE A 393 0.89 8.27 -32.67
C PHE A 393 0.94 9.49 -33.57
N LEU A 394 0.28 9.40 -34.73
CA LEU A 394 0.03 10.57 -35.56
C LEU A 394 -0.92 11.51 -34.81
N GLU A 395 -0.53 12.77 -34.69
CA GLU A 395 -1.46 13.79 -34.23
C GLU A 395 -2.51 13.98 -35.33
N ASP A 396 -3.79 13.97 -34.95
CA ASP A 396 -4.84 14.34 -35.88
C ASP A 396 -4.68 15.85 -36.15
N ASP A 397 -4.10 16.20 -37.31
CA ASP A 397 -3.89 17.58 -37.80
C ASP A 397 -5.20 18.37 -37.99
N LYS A 398 -6.35 17.85 -37.56
CA LYS A 398 -7.65 18.52 -37.56
C LYS A 398 -7.91 19.36 -36.31
N LYS A 399 -6.86 20.00 -35.77
CA LYS A 399 -6.97 20.96 -34.65
C LYS A 399 -7.33 22.39 -35.06
N LEU A 400 -7.71 22.62 -36.32
CA LEU A 400 -8.24 23.91 -36.77
C LEU A 400 -9.66 23.70 -37.29
N GLU A 401 -10.62 24.25 -36.54
CA GLU A 401 -12.03 24.41 -36.90
C GLU A 401 -12.93 23.17 -36.82
N CYS A 402 -13.38 22.79 -35.61
CA CYS A 402 -14.79 22.41 -35.44
C CYS A 402 -15.28 22.50 -33.98
N SER A 403 -16.56 22.83 -33.85
CA SER A 403 -17.23 23.38 -32.66
C SER A 403 -17.20 22.53 -31.39
N ALA A 404 -17.24 23.24 -30.27
CA ALA A 404 -17.52 22.72 -28.93
C ALA A 404 -18.83 21.92 -28.89
N GLN A 405 -18.77 20.59 -28.86
CA GLN A 405 -19.79 19.70 -28.26
C GLN A 405 -19.48 18.20 -28.26
N ASP A 406 -18.43 17.72 -28.91
CA ASP A 406 -18.02 16.32 -28.78
C ASP A 406 -16.91 16.19 -27.72
N ALA A 407 -17.16 15.39 -26.68
CA ALA A 407 -16.17 15.04 -25.66
C ALA A 407 -14.94 14.43 -26.36
N GLN A 408 -13.91 15.24 -26.56
CA GLN A 408 -12.67 14.78 -27.21
C GLN A 408 -11.98 13.80 -26.27
N ASN A 409 -12.18 12.52 -26.59
CA ASN A 409 -11.49 11.40 -26.00
C ASN A 409 -9.98 11.55 -26.28
N HIS A 410 -9.22 12.05 -25.31
CA HIS A 410 -7.78 12.27 -25.42
C HIS A 410 -6.98 11.01 -25.09
N SER A 411 -5.74 10.92 -25.58
CA SER A 411 -4.83 9.85 -25.19
C SER A 411 -4.54 9.94 -23.69
N ILE A 412 -4.77 8.85 -22.95
CA ILE A 412 -4.43 8.78 -21.52
C ILE A 412 -2.94 9.03 -21.31
N ALA A 413 -2.10 8.62 -22.27
CA ALA A 413 -0.65 8.83 -22.20
C ALA A 413 -0.24 10.31 -22.21
N SER A 414 -1.08 11.21 -22.76
CA SER A 414 -0.86 12.65 -22.76
C SER A 414 -1.39 13.38 -21.52
N MET A 415 -2.12 12.67 -20.66
CA MET A 415 -2.70 13.23 -19.44
C MET A 415 -1.76 13.01 -18.25
N GLN A 416 -1.73 13.97 -17.33
CA GLN A 416 -1.05 13.81 -16.05
C GLN A 416 -1.99 13.08 -15.08
N LEU A 417 -1.67 11.82 -14.78
CA LEU A 417 -2.51 10.95 -13.95
C LEU A 417 -2.12 11.03 -12.49
N LYS A 418 -3.13 11.06 -11.61
CA LYS A 418 -2.93 10.91 -10.17
C LYS A 418 -2.47 9.47 -9.83
N PRO A 419 -1.74 9.26 -8.73
CA PRO A 419 -1.33 7.93 -8.28
C PRO A 419 -2.46 6.87 -8.25
N THR A 420 -3.65 7.26 -7.78
CA THR A 420 -4.83 6.40 -7.73
C THR A 420 -5.28 5.98 -9.13
N GLN A 421 -5.27 6.90 -10.09
CA GLN A 421 -5.63 6.66 -11.49
C GLN A 421 -4.61 5.77 -12.18
N GLN A 422 -3.31 5.99 -11.91
CA GLN A 422 -2.24 5.11 -12.40
C GLN A 422 -2.42 3.67 -11.86
N ALA A 423 -2.77 3.53 -10.58
CA ALA A 423 -3.06 2.24 -9.97
C ALA A 423 -4.25 1.53 -10.64
N VAL A 424 -5.34 2.24 -10.93
CA VAL A 424 -6.51 1.70 -11.66
C VAL A 424 -6.10 1.13 -13.03
N ILE A 425 -5.30 1.87 -13.81
CA ILE A 425 -4.81 1.43 -15.12
C ILE A 425 -3.96 0.16 -14.98
N LEU A 426 -3.02 0.13 -14.03
CA LEU A 426 -2.17 -1.04 -13.80
C LEU A 426 -2.97 -2.26 -13.33
N THR A 427 -4.00 -2.08 -12.49
CA THR A 427 -4.85 -3.19 -12.07
C THR A 427 -5.67 -3.76 -13.22
N GLN A 428 -6.10 -2.93 -14.17
CA GLN A 428 -6.77 -3.44 -15.37
C GLN A 428 -5.81 -4.22 -16.27
N CYS A 429 -4.55 -3.77 -16.40
CA CYS A 429 -3.49 -4.52 -17.08
C CYS A 429 -3.27 -5.90 -16.43
N LEU A 430 -3.18 -5.94 -15.10
CA LEU A 430 -3.04 -7.17 -14.33
C LEU A 430 -4.25 -8.10 -14.49
N ALA A 431 -5.46 -7.54 -14.52
CA ALA A 431 -6.68 -8.31 -14.77
C ALA A 431 -6.67 -8.95 -16.15
N ILE A 432 -6.21 -8.23 -17.18
CA ILE A 432 -6.03 -8.77 -18.53
C ILE A 432 -5.04 -9.92 -18.51
N GLU A 433 -3.87 -9.77 -17.89
CA GLU A 433 -2.84 -10.83 -17.77
C GLU A 433 -3.40 -12.13 -17.17
N LYS A 434 -4.31 -12.01 -16.20
CA LYS A 434 -4.90 -13.14 -15.48
C LYS A 434 -6.11 -13.78 -16.15
N ARG A 435 -6.64 -13.21 -17.24
CA ARG A 435 -7.76 -13.80 -17.99
C ARG A 435 -7.31 -15.07 -18.73
N ALA A 436 -8.20 -16.06 -18.79
CA ALA A 436 -7.90 -17.48 -18.97
C ALA A 436 -7.47 -17.95 -20.38
N ARG A 437 -6.88 -17.10 -21.22
CA ARG A 437 -6.24 -17.52 -22.49
C ARG A 437 -4.99 -16.66 -22.77
N SER A 438 -3.83 -17.27 -22.63
CA SER A 438 -2.54 -16.69 -23.03
C SER A 438 -2.35 -16.70 -24.55
N ASP A 439 -3.20 -15.95 -25.25
CA ASP A 439 -3.04 -15.72 -26.69
C ASP A 439 -2.06 -14.56 -26.95
N GLU A 440 -1.46 -14.50 -28.14
CA GLU A 440 -0.62 -13.39 -28.57
C GLU A 440 -1.37 -12.06 -28.51
N LEU A 441 -2.70 -12.08 -28.76
CA LEU A 441 -3.55 -10.89 -28.71
C LEU A 441 -3.60 -10.26 -27.31
N GLN A 442 -3.69 -11.07 -26.25
CA GLN A 442 -3.73 -10.61 -24.85
C GLN A 442 -2.53 -9.71 -24.54
N ARG A 443 -1.34 -10.08 -25.03
CA ARG A 443 -0.11 -9.30 -24.82
C ARG A 443 -0.16 -7.94 -25.50
N TRP A 444 -0.84 -7.84 -26.65
CA TRP A 444 -1.04 -6.57 -27.33
C TRP A 444 -2.13 -5.72 -26.68
N GLU A 445 -3.12 -6.33 -26.05
CA GLU A 445 -4.12 -5.64 -25.23
C GLU A 445 -3.53 -5.03 -23.96
N MET A 446 -2.50 -5.66 -23.37
CA MET A 446 -1.81 -5.12 -22.18
C MET A 446 -0.94 -3.91 -22.48
N ALA A 447 -0.35 -3.83 -23.69
CA ALA A 447 0.66 -2.84 -24.03
C ALA A 447 0.22 -1.39 -23.80
N PRO A 448 -1.00 -0.95 -24.19
CA PRO A 448 -1.45 0.42 -24.00
C PRO A 448 -1.55 0.85 -22.54
N TYR A 449 -1.78 -0.09 -21.62
CA TYR A 449 -1.83 0.17 -20.19
C TYR A 449 -0.44 0.45 -19.62
N ILE A 450 0.54 -0.35 -20.03
CA ILE A 450 1.95 -0.17 -19.64
C ILE A 450 2.49 1.13 -20.24
N GLU A 451 2.23 1.36 -21.53
CA GLU A 451 2.65 2.55 -22.26
C GLU A 451 2.08 3.86 -21.68
N ALA A 452 0.84 3.83 -21.17
CA ALA A 452 0.22 4.98 -20.53
C ALA A 452 0.88 5.37 -19.19
N ILE A 453 1.47 4.41 -18.48
CA ILE A 453 2.21 4.66 -17.23
C ILE A 453 3.66 5.04 -17.54
N ASP A 454 4.30 4.37 -18.50
CA ASP A 454 5.64 4.72 -18.97
C ASP A 454 5.76 6.16 -19.51
N SER A 455 4.65 6.75 -19.97
CA SER A 455 4.60 8.14 -20.44
C SER A 455 4.43 9.18 -19.31
N GLN A 456 4.14 8.76 -18.09
CA GLN A 456 3.95 9.68 -16.97
C GLN A 456 5.28 10.31 -16.54
N GLN A 457 5.26 11.60 -16.22
CA GLN A 457 6.46 12.30 -15.73
C GLN A 457 6.84 11.89 -14.31
N SER A 458 5.86 11.48 -13.51
CA SER A 458 6.04 11.07 -12.12
C SER A 458 5.05 9.97 -11.76
N SER A 459 5.60 8.91 -11.15
CA SER A 459 4.85 7.76 -10.66
C SER A 459 5.39 7.37 -9.29
N PRO A 460 4.53 7.06 -8.31
CA PRO A 460 4.98 6.46 -7.05
C PRO A 460 5.81 5.22 -7.32
N PHE A 461 6.89 5.05 -6.55
CA PHE A 461 7.83 3.96 -6.73
C PHE A 461 7.16 2.58 -6.87
N PRO A 462 6.19 2.17 -6.03
CA PRO A 462 5.55 0.86 -6.17
C PRO A 462 4.77 0.68 -7.48
N LEU A 463 4.16 1.75 -7.99
CA LEU A 463 3.41 1.73 -9.26
C LEU A 463 4.37 1.65 -10.44
N GLN A 464 5.45 2.43 -10.41
CA GLN A 464 6.50 2.34 -11.44
C GLN A 464 7.13 0.94 -11.45
N HIS A 465 7.43 0.39 -10.28
CA HIS A 465 8.02 -0.94 -10.15
C HIS A 465 7.10 -2.02 -10.73
N LEU A 466 5.79 -1.96 -10.45
CA LEU A 466 4.80 -2.86 -11.03
C LEU A 466 4.72 -2.70 -12.56
N CYS A 467 4.74 -1.45 -13.06
CA CYS A 467 4.77 -1.16 -14.50
C CYS A 467 5.99 -1.79 -15.17
N ASP A 468 7.19 -1.62 -14.58
CA ASP A 468 8.44 -2.19 -15.08
C ASP A 468 8.40 -3.73 -15.09
N ILE A 469 7.82 -4.38 -14.07
CA ILE A 469 7.63 -5.85 -14.06
C ILE A 469 6.72 -6.28 -15.21
N LEU A 470 5.57 -5.64 -15.39
CA LEU A 470 4.63 -5.94 -16.49
C LEU A 470 5.30 -5.72 -17.85
N ARG A 471 6.10 -4.65 -17.98
CA ARG A 471 6.91 -4.35 -19.17
C ARG A 471 7.91 -5.46 -19.47
N ILE A 472 8.68 -5.90 -18.47
CA ILE A 472 9.68 -6.96 -18.62
C ILE A 472 8.99 -8.25 -19.09
N ARG A 473 7.86 -8.63 -18.49
CA ARG A 473 7.09 -9.81 -18.91
C ARG A 473 6.65 -9.69 -20.36
N TRP A 474 6.08 -8.55 -20.73
CA TRP A 474 5.64 -8.29 -22.10
C TRP A 474 6.80 -8.36 -23.11
N GLU A 475 7.93 -7.72 -22.82
CA GLU A 475 9.06 -7.61 -23.73
C GLU A 475 9.97 -8.84 -23.79
N SER A 476 10.03 -9.64 -22.73
CA SER A 476 10.89 -10.84 -22.64
C SER A 476 10.55 -11.90 -23.68
N THR A 477 9.31 -11.93 -24.15
CA THR A 477 8.82 -12.89 -25.16
C THR A 477 9.19 -12.51 -26.58
N ARG A 478 9.71 -11.29 -26.82
CA ARG A 478 9.90 -10.73 -28.16
C ARG A 478 11.40 -10.52 -28.45
N GLY A 479 11.88 -11.09 -29.56
CA GLY A 479 13.31 -11.10 -29.90
C GLY A 479 13.99 -9.72 -29.89
N ARG A 480 13.34 -8.69 -30.46
CA ARG A 480 13.92 -7.33 -30.59
C ARG A 480 13.89 -6.50 -29.30
N THR A 481 13.10 -6.88 -28.29
CA THR A 481 13.02 -6.17 -26.99
C THR A 481 13.58 -6.99 -25.83
N LYS A 482 13.92 -8.27 -26.04
CA LYS A 482 14.44 -9.16 -25.02
C LYS A 482 15.68 -8.62 -24.29
N GLN A 483 16.60 -7.98 -25.01
CA GLN A 483 17.79 -7.37 -24.41
C GLN A 483 17.42 -6.21 -23.48
N ARG A 484 16.49 -5.34 -23.88
CA ARG A 484 15.98 -4.26 -23.02
C ARG A 484 15.30 -4.83 -21.79
N ALA A 485 14.47 -5.85 -21.94
CA ALA A 485 13.82 -6.52 -20.81
C ALA A 485 14.84 -7.09 -19.82
N LEU A 486 15.94 -7.68 -20.30
CA LEU A 486 17.01 -8.20 -19.46
C LEU A 486 17.75 -7.08 -18.71
N LEU A 487 18.04 -5.95 -19.36
CA LEU A 487 18.67 -4.79 -18.71
C LEU A 487 17.74 -4.12 -17.69
N MET A 488 16.44 -4.02 -17.98
CA MET A 488 15.45 -3.55 -17.01
C MET A 488 15.38 -4.50 -15.81
N MET A 489 15.38 -5.81 -16.07
CA MET A 489 15.40 -6.82 -15.02
C MET A 489 16.66 -6.73 -14.15
N ASP A 490 17.84 -6.46 -14.72
CA ASP A 490 19.07 -6.26 -13.95
C ASP A 490 19.00 -5.01 -13.07
N LYS A 491 18.48 -3.89 -13.62
CA LYS A 491 18.20 -2.66 -12.85
C LYS A 491 17.21 -2.90 -11.69
N LEU A 492 16.20 -3.76 -11.90
CA LEU A 492 15.27 -4.16 -10.83
C LEU A 492 15.88 -5.19 -9.87
N GLY A 493 16.73 -6.10 -10.37
CA GLY A 493 17.30 -7.26 -9.67
C GLY A 493 18.32 -6.93 -8.58
N VAL A 494 18.72 -5.67 -8.49
CA VAL A 494 19.35 -5.09 -7.29
C VAL A 494 18.38 -5.11 -6.08
N TRP A 495 17.07 -5.31 -6.31
CA TRP A 495 16.00 -5.39 -5.32
C TRP A 495 15.28 -6.76 -5.34
N ARG A 496 16.01 -7.82 -4.98
CA ARG A 496 15.60 -9.24 -5.14
C ARG A 496 14.27 -9.68 -4.51
N SER A 497 13.70 -8.94 -3.56
CA SER A 497 12.55 -9.43 -2.79
C SER A 497 11.18 -9.02 -3.35
N ALA A 498 11.11 -7.92 -4.12
CA ALA A 498 9.85 -7.40 -4.68
C ALA A 498 9.31 -8.24 -5.84
N SER A 499 10.21 -8.72 -6.69
CA SER A 499 9.84 -9.37 -7.94
C SER A 499 9.12 -10.71 -7.69
N GLU A 500 9.54 -11.45 -6.66
CA GLU A 500 8.99 -12.78 -6.31
C GLU A 500 7.57 -12.75 -5.71
N LEU A 501 7.18 -11.65 -5.06
CA LEU A 501 5.83 -11.45 -4.50
C LEU A 501 4.75 -11.21 -5.57
N TRP A 502 5.16 -10.81 -6.77
CA TRP A 502 4.27 -10.61 -7.91
C TRP A 502 4.45 -11.67 -8.99
N PHE A 503 5.49 -12.51 -8.90
CA PHE A 503 5.66 -13.67 -9.78
C PHE A 503 4.71 -14.79 -9.36
N ASP A 504 3.58 -14.89 -10.05
CA ASP A 504 2.97 -16.19 -10.26
C ASP A 504 3.91 -16.93 -11.23
N ARG A 505 4.63 -17.94 -10.73
CA ARG A 505 5.12 -18.96 -11.65
C ARG A 505 3.85 -19.60 -12.19
N GLY A 506 3.54 -19.30 -13.45
CA GLY A 506 2.46 -20.01 -14.12
C GLY A 506 2.67 -21.49 -13.88
N SER A 507 1.73 -22.13 -13.21
CA SER A 507 1.61 -23.58 -13.21
C SER A 507 1.50 -23.98 -14.68
N CYS A 508 2.56 -24.60 -15.19
CA CYS A 508 2.48 -25.37 -16.42
C CYS A 508 1.53 -26.55 -16.22
#